data_AF-A0A1Y0H0T2-F1
#
_entry.id   AF-A0A1Y0H0T2-F1
#
_cell.length_a   1.000
_cell.length_b   1.000
_cell.length_c   1.000
_cell.angle_alpha   90.00
_cell.angle_beta   90.00
_cell.angle_gamma   90.00
#
_symmetry.space_group_name_H-M   'P 1'
#
loop_
_entity.id
_entity.type
_entity.pdbx_description
1 polymer ?
#
loop_
_entity_poly.entity_id
_entity_poly.type
_entity_poly.pdbx_seq_one_letter_code
_entity_poly.pdbx_strand_id
1 'polypeptide(L)'
;MEAETRTKTDRRLARLEGQVRGIRRMLSEDAYCCDVLQQISAITSALNQVAAAVAASHIRTCILDHGSPSSHEQTKRMTREEMIDELEDVMSRLVKA
;
A
#
# COMPACT_ATOMS: atom_id res chain seq x y z
N MET A 1 -3.35 -1.60 12.47
CA MET A 1 -3.73 -0.42 11.66
C MET A 1 -5.01 0.23 12.17
N GLU A 2 -4.91 1.53 12.46
CA GLU A 2 -6.02 2.39 12.91
C GLU A 2 -7.20 2.38 11.92
N ALA A 3 -8.42 2.55 12.44
CA ALA A 3 -9.64 2.49 11.63
C ALA A 3 -9.69 3.59 10.55
N GLU A 4 -9.30 4.81 10.89
CA GLU A 4 -9.30 5.93 9.94
C GLU A 4 -8.31 5.71 8.78
N THR A 5 -7.09 5.26 9.09
CA THR A 5 -6.07 4.93 8.08
C THR A 5 -6.55 3.82 7.16
N ARG A 6 -7.25 2.81 7.71
CA ARG A 6 -7.87 1.72 6.92
C ARG A 6 -8.90 2.25 5.93
N THR A 7 -9.88 3.04 6.40
CA THR A 7 -10.93 3.59 5.54
C THR A 7 -10.35 4.52 4.46
N LYS A 8 -9.37 5.37 4.81
CA LYS A 8 -8.72 6.26 3.84
C LYS A 8 -7.97 5.48 2.76
N THR A 9 -7.28 4.42 3.14
CA THR A 9 -6.50 3.57 2.23
C THR A 9 -7.42 2.76 1.31
N ASP A 10 -8.49 2.19 1.87
CA ASP A 10 -9.52 1.48 1.11
C ASP A 10 -10.17 2.36 0.03
N ARG A 11 -10.54 3.61 0.37
CA ARG A 11 -11.05 4.59 -0.60
C ARG A 11 -10.06 4.94 -1.72
N ARG A 12 -8.75 4.85 -1.45
CA ARG A 12 -7.70 5.04 -2.49
C ARG A 12 -7.66 3.82 -3.41
N LEU A 13 -7.70 2.61 -2.84
CA LEU A 13 -7.75 1.36 -3.59
C LEU A 13 -8.99 1.26 -4.49
N ALA A 14 -10.17 1.65 -4.02
CA ALA A 14 -11.39 1.68 -4.83
C ALA A 14 -11.27 2.60 -6.07
N ARG A 15 -10.56 3.72 -5.93
CA ARG A 15 -10.28 4.62 -7.07
C ARG A 15 -9.29 3.99 -8.05
N LEU A 16 -8.21 3.39 -7.52
CA LEU A 16 -7.21 2.68 -8.31
C LEU A 16 -7.84 1.54 -9.12
N GLU A 17 -8.78 0.79 -8.54
CA GLU A 17 -9.55 -0.25 -9.23
C GLU A 17 -10.32 0.31 -10.44
N GLY A 18 -10.94 1.49 -10.27
CA GLY A 18 -11.58 2.23 -11.36
C GLY A 18 -10.59 2.63 -12.47
N GLN A 19 -9.39 3.08 -12.10
CA GLN A 19 -8.35 3.43 -13.07
C GLN A 19 -7.85 2.21 -13.84
N VAL A 20 -7.66 1.06 -13.18
CA VAL A 20 -7.29 -0.20 -13.84
C VAL A 20 -8.38 -0.62 -14.84
N ARG A 21 -9.67 -0.51 -14.47
CA ARG A 21 -10.77 -0.72 -15.43
C ARG A 21 -10.71 0.24 -16.61
N GLY A 22 -10.36 1.51 -16.37
CA GLY A 22 -10.15 2.50 -17.41
C GLY A 22 -9.07 2.09 -18.42
N ILE A 23 -7.91 1.63 -17.94
CA ILE A 23 -6.83 1.12 -18.79
C ILE A 23 -7.29 -0.05 -19.65
N ARG A 24 -8.04 -1.01 -19.07
CA ARG A 24 -8.59 -2.13 -19.86
C ARG A 24 -9.48 -1.66 -21.00
N ARG A 25 -10.28 -0.61 -20.78
CA ARG A 25 -11.10 0.01 -21.83
C ARG A 25 -10.25 0.68 -22.89
N MET A 26 -9.24 1.46 -22.48
CA MET A 26 -8.30 2.10 -23.41
C MET A 26 -7.64 1.08 -24.34
N LEU A 27 -7.22 -0.07 -23.79
CA LEU A 27 -6.65 -1.16 -24.59
C LEU A 27 -7.67 -1.77 -25.56
N SER A 28 -8.92 -1.96 -25.15
CA SER A 28 -9.97 -2.49 -26.05
C SER A 28 -10.38 -1.52 -27.15
N GLU A 29 -10.15 -0.23 -26.94
CA GLU A 29 -10.48 0.86 -27.87
C GLU A 29 -9.27 1.27 -28.73
N ASP A 30 -8.16 0.50 -28.68
CA ASP A 30 -6.90 0.78 -29.39
C ASP A 30 -6.37 2.20 -29.13
N ALA A 31 -6.50 2.66 -27.89
CA ALA A 31 -6.05 3.99 -27.49
C ALA A 31 -4.53 4.15 -27.63
N TYR A 32 -4.09 5.39 -27.80
CA TYR A 32 -2.67 5.71 -28.00
C TYR A 32 -1.80 5.21 -26.84
N CYS A 33 -0.73 4.48 -27.18
CA CYS A 33 0.13 3.80 -26.22
C CYS A 33 0.70 4.73 -25.13
N CYS A 34 1.10 5.97 -25.47
CA CYS A 34 1.66 6.88 -24.48
C CYS A 34 0.61 7.37 -23.46
N ASP A 35 -0.67 7.43 -23.82
CA ASP A 35 -1.74 7.79 -22.89
C ASP A 35 -2.01 6.64 -21.92
N VAL A 36 -1.98 5.39 -22.40
CA VAL A 36 -2.04 4.20 -21.55
C VAL A 36 -0.88 4.18 -20.57
N LEU A 37 0.35 4.44 -21.04
CA LEU A 37 1.54 4.50 -20.18
C LEU A 37 1.44 5.61 -19.12
N GLN A 38 0.86 6.77 -19.46
CA GLN A 38 0.59 7.83 -18.48
C GLN A 38 -0.38 7.37 -17.40
N GLN A 39 -1.47 6.66 -17.76
CA GLN A 39 -2.40 6.12 -16.78
C GLN A 39 -1.75 5.06 -15.88
N ILE A 40 -0.91 4.18 -16.45
CA ILE A 40 -0.14 3.21 -15.67
C ILE A 40 0.77 3.93 -14.67
N SER A 41 1.51 4.96 -15.11
CA SER A 41 2.39 5.75 -14.24
C SER A 41 1.62 6.43 -13.09
N ALA A 42 0.43 6.96 -13.36
CA ALA A 42 -0.44 7.54 -12.35
C ALA A 42 -0.90 6.51 -11.30
N ILE A 43 -1.26 5.30 -11.75
CA ILE A 43 -1.64 4.19 -10.87
C ILE A 43 -0.45 3.76 -10.00
N THR A 44 0.74 3.56 -10.59
CA THR A 44 1.95 3.19 -9.85
C THR A 44 2.27 4.21 -8.77
N SER A 45 2.20 5.50 -9.09
CA SER A 45 2.45 6.59 -8.14
C SER A 45 1.43 6.59 -6.99
N ALA A 46 0.15 6.33 -7.28
CA ALA A 46 -0.88 6.25 -6.26
C ALA A 46 -0.78 4.98 -5.40
N LEU A 47 -0.37 3.84 -5.98
CA LEU A 47 -0.06 2.61 -5.25
C LEU A 47 1.12 2.80 -4.29
N ASN A 48 2.17 3.51 -4.70
CA ASN A 48 3.30 3.83 -3.82
C ASN A 48 2.86 4.65 -2.59
N GLN A 49 1.92 5.59 -2.77
CA GLN A 49 1.35 6.34 -1.64
C GLN A 49 0.50 5.47 -0.71
N VAL A 50 -0.21 4.48 -1.25
CA VAL A 50 -0.94 3.47 -0.46
C VAL A 50 0.05 2.62 0.35
N ALA A 51 1.11 2.12 -0.30
CA ALA A 51 2.15 1.32 0.35
C ALA A 51 2.81 2.09 1.51
N ALA A 52 3.18 3.35 1.28
CA ALA A 52 3.76 4.21 2.31
C ALA A 52 2.80 4.43 3.50
N ALA A 53 1.50 4.62 3.25
CA ALA A 53 0.51 4.78 4.32
C ALA A 53 0.35 3.50 5.17
N VAL A 54 0.34 2.33 4.52
CA VAL A 54 0.28 1.03 5.21
C VAL A 54 1.54 0.78 6.03
N ALA A 55 2.72 1.02 5.47
CA ALA A 55 4.00 0.87 6.17
C ALA A 55 4.08 1.80 7.40
N ALA A 56 3.71 3.07 7.24
CA ALA A 56 3.67 4.02 8.35
C ALA A 56 2.71 3.57 9.47
N SER A 57 1.55 3.00 9.10
CA SER A 57 0.64 2.43 10.10
C SER A 57 1.22 1.19 10.78
N HIS A 58 1.93 0.33 10.05
CA HIS A 58 2.56 -0.86 10.62
C HIS A 58 3.60 -0.47 11.68
N ILE A 59 4.46 0.50 11.37
CA ILE A 59 5.46 1.02 12.32
C ILE A 59 4.79 1.50 13.61
N ARG A 60 3.72 2.32 13.50
CA ARG A 60 3.03 2.84 14.70
C ARG A 60 2.35 1.75 15.51
N THR A 61 1.51 0.92 14.89
CA THR A 61 0.61 0.02 15.64
C THR A 61 1.21 -1.34 15.96
N CYS A 62 2.18 -1.81 15.20
CA CYS A 62 2.77 -3.13 15.36
C CYS A 62 4.14 -3.09 16.04
N ILE A 63 4.97 -2.07 15.74
CA ILE A 63 6.34 -1.96 16.27
C ILE A 63 6.39 -1.06 17.51
N LEU A 64 5.97 0.21 17.39
CA LEU A 64 6.06 1.19 18.47
C LEU A 64 5.13 0.83 19.63
N ASP A 65 3.89 0.47 19.31
CA ASP A 65 2.88 0.08 20.29
C ASP A 65 3.02 -1.38 20.75
N HIS A 66 4.07 -2.11 20.33
CA HIS A 66 4.27 -3.51 20.71
C HIS A 66 4.36 -3.68 22.24
N GLY A 67 3.52 -4.55 22.80
CA GLY A 67 3.43 -4.79 24.25
C GLY A 67 2.55 -3.80 25.02
N SER A 68 1.94 -2.82 24.34
CA SER A 68 0.94 -1.89 24.89
C SER A 68 -0.49 -2.46 24.76
N PRO A 69 -1.46 -2.02 25.57
CA PRO A 69 -2.89 -2.26 25.32
C PRO A 69 -3.38 -1.78 23.94
N SER A 70 -2.65 -0.86 23.30
CA SER A 70 -2.90 -0.38 21.93
C SER A 70 -2.26 -1.24 20.84
N SER A 71 -1.52 -2.31 21.20
CA SER A 71 -0.96 -3.27 20.26
C SER A 71 -2.04 -3.85 19.34
N HIS A 72 -1.70 -4.00 18.06
CA HIS A 72 -2.59 -4.64 17.12
C HIS A 72 -2.78 -6.12 17.44
N GLU A 73 -4.03 -6.57 17.61
CA GLU A 73 -4.38 -7.94 18.05
C GLU A 73 -3.87 -9.04 17.10
N GLN A 74 -3.71 -8.73 15.81
CA GLN A 74 -3.17 -9.65 14.80
C GLN A 74 -1.65 -9.54 14.62
N THR A 75 -0.95 -8.83 15.51
CA THR A 75 0.52 -8.80 15.47
C THR A 75 1.03 -10.22 15.71
N LYS A 76 1.84 -10.75 14.79
CA LYS A 76 2.51 -12.04 14.98
C LYS A 76 3.25 -12.01 16.33
N ARG A 77 3.35 -13.16 16.99
CA ARG A 77 4.22 -13.31 18.19
C ARG A 77 5.67 -13.24 17.75
N MET A 78 6.15 -12.03 17.53
CA MET A 78 7.49 -11.69 17.09
C MET A 78 8.05 -10.63 18.03
N THR A 79 9.37 -10.56 18.15
CA THR A 79 10.05 -9.45 18.82
C THR A 79 9.97 -8.19 17.95
N ARG A 80 10.30 -7.02 18.53
CA ARG A 80 10.36 -5.77 17.75
C ARG A 80 11.43 -5.85 16.66
N GLU A 81 12.57 -6.46 16.96
CA GLU A 81 13.66 -6.68 16.01
C GLU A 81 13.20 -7.52 14.82
N GLU A 82 12.52 -8.64 15.05
CA GLU A 82 12.00 -9.50 13.98
C GLU A 82 10.95 -8.78 13.09
N MET A 83 10.15 -7.89 13.67
CA MET A 83 9.19 -7.08 12.91
C MET A 83 9.87 -6.03 12.04
N ILE A 84 10.98 -5.45 12.52
CA ILE A 84 11.78 -4.51 11.73
C ILE A 84 12.40 -5.24 10.55
N ASP A 85 12.99 -6.43 10.76
CA ASP A 85 13.58 -7.25 9.69
C ASP A 85 12.52 -7.61 8.63
N GLU A 86 11.31 -8.02 9.04
CA GLU A 86 10.21 -8.29 8.10
C GLU A 86 9.81 -7.04 7.30
N LEU A 87 9.76 -5.88 7.96
CA LEU A 87 9.46 -4.62 7.29
C LEU A 87 10.56 -4.22 6.30
N GLU A 88 11.83 -4.39 6.65
CA GLU A 88 12.97 -4.12 5.76
C GLU A 88 12.89 -4.99 4.50
N ASP A 89 12.61 -6.28 4.65
CA ASP A 89 12.43 -7.21 3.54
C ASP A 89 11.31 -6.76 2.59
N VAL A 90 10.15 -6.38 3.13
CA VAL A 90 9.00 -5.89 2.35
C VAL A 90 9.32 -4.56 1.67
N MET A 91 9.91 -3.61 2.40
CA MET A 91 10.27 -2.29 1.88
C MET A 91 11.33 -2.39 0.78
N SER A 92 12.28 -3.32 0.89
CA SER A 92 13.28 -3.56 -0.14
C SER A 92 12.64 -3.94 -1.50
N ARG A 93 11.51 -4.64 -1.48
CA ARG A 93 10.76 -5.01 -2.70
C ARG A 93 9.95 -3.83 -3.24
N LEU A 94 9.42 -2.99 -2.36
CA LEU A 94 8.64 -1.81 -2.73
C LEU A 94 9.50 -0.70 -3.36
N VAL A 95 10.74 -0.53 -2.91
CA VAL A 95 11.65 0.53 -3.40
C VAL A 95 12.40 0.12 -4.67
N LYS A 96 12.54 -1.18 -4.94
CA LYS A 96 13.22 -1.70 -6.15
C LYS A 96 12.34 -1.74 -7.41
N ALA A 97 11.10 -1.25 -7.34
CA ALA A 97 10.12 -1.27 -8.42
C ALA A 97 10.03 0.08 -9.17
#